data_AF-A0A078LCZ1-F1
#
_entry.id   AF-A0A078LCZ1-F1
#
_cell.length_a   1.000
_cell.length_b   1.000
_cell.length_c   1.000
_cell.angle_alpha   90.00
_cell.angle_beta   90.00
_cell.angle_gamma   90.00
#
_symmetry.space_group_name_H-M   'P 1'
#
loop_
_entity.id
_entity.type
_entity.pdbx_description
1 polymer ?
#
loop_
_entity_poly.entity_id
_entity_poly.type
_entity_poly.pdbx_seq_one_letter_code
_entity_poly.pdbx_strand_id
1 'polypeptide(L)'
;MKSTVETKIIELVKSGHERAADLKASCGAVDVRSLAQLISDLASQLEVQFARSNALAAKLSMINGLMDAAEQANKLAQEATEKLVQERDALAAENAGLKSVVAENWNMRDVLRQLIAGRPGGVYFNKWEPLIFKVLNATPATTSFMAEVRASCVDADKQKISDAISGCYQDEIVGLDAAVNIASEFSAQLRKGVQS
;
A
#
# COMPACT_ATOMS: atom_id res chain seq x y z
N MET A 1 -80.39 44.83 2.32
CA MET A 1 -78.95 44.57 2.15
C MET A 1 -78.78 43.07 1.98
N LYS A 2 -78.34 42.61 0.80
CA LYS A 2 -77.96 41.19 0.65
C LYS A 2 -76.82 40.89 1.61
N SER A 3 -76.84 39.73 2.25
CA SER A 3 -75.77 39.37 3.19
C SER A 3 -74.44 39.27 2.43
N THR A 4 -73.32 39.53 3.11
CA THR A 4 -71.98 39.40 2.51
C THR A 4 -71.75 38.01 1.89
N VAL A 5 -72.38 36.98 2.45
CA VAL A 5 -72.35 35.60 1.94
C VAL A 5 -73.15 35.48 0.65
N GLU A 6 -74.36 36.03 0.60
CA GLU A 6 -75.23 36.00 -0.58
C GLU A 6 -74.60 36.72 -1.78
N THR A 7 -73.88 37.82 -1.54
CA THR A 7 -73.17 38.56 -2.61
C THR A 7 -72.02 37.72 -3.20
N LYS A 8 -71.22 37.06 -2.35
CA LYS A 8 -70.13 36.17 -2.80
C LYS A 8 -70.64 34.97 -3.58
N ILE A 9 -71.78 34.41 -3.18
CA ILE A 9 -72.40 33.28 -3.89
C ILE A 9 -72.82 33.72 -5.30
N ILE A 10 -73.42 34.90 -5.45
CA ILE A 10 -73.84 35.42 -6.77
C ILE A 10 -72.63 35.66 -7.68
N GLU A 11 -71.53 36.22 -7.17
CA GLU A 11 -70.31 36.43 -7.95
C GLU A 11 -69.66 35.10 -8.38
N LEU A 12 -69.60 34.11 -7.49
CA LEU A 12 -69.11 32.77 -7.81
C LEU A 12 -69.96 32.09 -8.88
N VAL A 13 -71.29 32.17 -8.79
CA VAL A 13 -72.21 31.61 -9.78
C VAL A 13 -72.01 32.28 -11.14
N LYS A 14 -71.89 33.62 -11.18
CA LYS A 14 -71.64 34.37 -12.41
C LYS A 14 -70.29 34.01 -13.04
N SER A 15 -69.23 33.95 -12.25
CA SER A 15 -67.90 33.52 -12.70
C SER A 15 -67.90 32.07 -13.20
N GLY A 16 -68.67 31.19 -12.55
CA GLY A 16 -68.90 29.82 -13.02
C GLY A 16 -69.58 29.76 -14.38
N HIS A 17 -70.62 30.58 -14.59
CA HIS A 17 -71.30 30.67 -15.89
C HIS A 17 -70.41 31.25 -16.99
N GLU A 18 -69.61 32.28 -16.69
CA GLU A 18 -68.63 32.85 -17.63
C GLU A 18 -67.57 31.80 -18.01
N ARG A 19 -66.98 31.09 -17.04
CA ARG A 19 -66.02 30.00 -17.31
C ARG A 19 -66.63 28.84 -18.10
N ALA A 20 -67.89 28.48 -17.82
CA ALA A 20 -68.58 27.45 -18.57
C ALA A 20 -68.88 27.89 -20.02
N ALA A 21 -69.22 29.16 -20.23
CA ALA A 21 -69.39 29.74 -21.55
C ALA A 21 -68.06 29.80 -22.32
N ASP A 22 -66.97 30.17 -21.66
CA ASP A 22 -65.61 30.19 -22.24
C ASP A 22 -65.14 28.77 -22.64
N LEU A 23 -65.38 27.77 -21.80
CA LEU A 23 -65.11 26.36 -22.13
C LEU A 23 -65.98 25.90 -23.32
N LYS A 24 -67.26 26.28 -23.34
CA LYS A 24 -68.20 25.88 -24.40
C LYS A 24 -67.89 26.58 -25.73
N ALA A 25 -67.44 27.83 -25.71
CA ALA A 25 -66.98 28.56 -26.89
C ALA A 25 -65.65 28.01 -27.43
N SER A 26 -64.79 27.51 -26.55
CA SER A 26 -63.53 26.84 -26.93
C SER A 26 -63.68 25.36 -27.31
N CYS A 27 -64.87 24.75 -27.18
CA CYS A 27 -65.12 23.38 -27.66
C CYS A 27 -64.89 23.18 -29.17
N GLY A 28 -64.88 24.25 -29.98
CA GLY A 28 -64.44 24.22 -31.39
C GLY A 28 -62.97 24.61 -31.61
N ALA A 29 -62.27 25.08 -30.56
CA ALA A 29 -60.89 25.54 -30.58
C ALA A 29 -59.88 24.50 -30.04
N VAL A 30 -60.36 23.48 -29.30
CA VAL A 30 -59.55 22.29 -28.98
C VAL A 30 -59.46 21.44 -30.23
N ASP A 31 -58.47 21.75 -31.07
CA ASP A 31 -58.13 20.93 -32.23
C ASP A 31 -57.71 19.54 -31.74
N VAL A 32 -58.40 18.50 -32.20
CA VAL A 32 -58.11 17.09 -31.85
C VAL A 32 -56.65 16.76 -32.19
N ARG A 33 -56.05 17.43 -33.18
CA ARG A 33 -54.62 17.32 -33.48
C ARG A 33 -53.73 17.86 -32.36
N SER A 34 -54.07 18.99 -31.73
CA SER A 34 -53.34 19.53 -30.58
C SER A 34 -53.42 18.60 -29.37
N LEU A 35 -54.59 17.97 -29.14
CA LEU A 35 -54.74 16.98 -28.08
C LEU A 35 -53.93 15.70 -28.37
N ALA A 36 -53.96 15.21 -29.60
CA ALA A 36 -53.15 14.07 -30.04
C ALA A 36 -51.65 14.35 -29.91
N GLN A 37 -51.21 15.58 -30.25
CA GLN A 37 -49.83 16.01 -30.08
C GLN A 37 -49.43 16.00 -28.60
N LEU A 38 -50.25 16.55 -27.70
CA LEU A 38 -49.98 16.53 -26.26
C LEU A 38 -49.90 15.11 -25.70
N ILE A 39 -50.77 14.19 -26.15
CA ILE A 39 -50.72 12.78 -25.78
C ILE A 39 -49.40 12.15 -26.28
N SER A 40 -49.00 12.42 -27.52
CA SER A 40 -47.74 11.94 -28.08
C SER A 40 -46.53 12.48 -27.30
N ASP A 41 -46.52 13.78 -26.99
CA ASP A 41 -45.43 14.42 -26.24
C ASP A 41 -45.32 13.85 -24.83
N LEU A 42 -46.46 13.63 -24.15
CA LEU A 42 -46.49 13.03 -22.81
C LEU A 42 -46.03 11.58 -22.84
N ALA A 43 -46.41 10.80 -23.85
CA ALA A 43 -45.93 9.43 -24.05
C ALA A 43 -44.40 9.40 -24.23
N SER A 44 -43.85 10.26 -25.11
CA SER A 44 -42.41 10.39 -25.29
C SER A 44 -41.69 10.84 -24.00
N GLN A 45 -42.30 11.75 -23.22
CA GLN A 45 -41.74 12.14 -21.92
C GLN A 45 -41.73 10.97 -20.92
N LEU A 46 -42.76 10.13 -20.89
CA LEU A 46 -42.79 8.92 -20.05
C LEU A 46 -41.68 7.94 -20.43
N GLU A 47 -41.46 7.70 -21.73
CA GLU A 47 -40.38 6.83 -22.22
C GLU A 47 -39.00 7.35 -21.79
N VAL A 48 -38.77 8.66 -21.92
CA VAL A 48 -37.52 9.31 -21.47
C VAL A 48 -37.34 9.15 -19.96
N GLN A 49 -38.40 9.35 -19.16
CA GLN A 49 -38.32 9.19 -17.71
C GLN A 49 -38.11 7.74 -17.28
N PHE A 50 -38.71 6.77 -17.99
CA PHE A 50 -38.47 5.36 -17.76
C PHE A 50 -37.01 4.98 -18.01
N ALA A 51 -36.43 5.42 -19.14
CA ALA A 51 -35.03 5.20 -19.45
C ALA A 51 -34.10 5.83 -18.39
N ARG A 52 -34.39 7.07 -17.94
CA ARG A 52 -33.64 7.74 -16.87
C ARG A 52 -33.73 6.98 -15.54
N SER A 53 -34.92 6.49 -15.18
CA SER A 53 -35.13 5.70 -13.96
C SER A 53 -34.29 4.41 -13.97
N ASN A 54 -34.30 3.68 -15.08
CA ASN A 54 -33.50 2.47 -15.23
C ASN A 54 -31.99 2.75 -15.15
N ALA A 55 -31.53 3.85 -15.75
CA ALA A 55 -30.13 4.26 -15.65
C ALA A 55 -29.74 4.63 -14.21
N LEU A 56 -30.64 5.27 -13.45
CA LEU A 56 -30.42 5.59 -12.04
C LEU A 56 -30.38 4.32 -11.18
N ALA A 57 -31.29 3.37 -11.41
CA ALA A 57 -31.32 2.09 -10.71
C ALA A 57 -30.03 1.29 -10.92
N ALA A 58 -29.52 1.25 -12.16
CA ALA A 58 -28.24 0.61 -12.48
C ALA A 58 -27.07 1.28 -11.73
N LYS A 59 -27.04 2.62 -11.69
CA LYS A 59 -26.02 3.37 -10.93
C LYS A 59 -26.09 3.08 -9.43
N LEU A 60 -27.28 3.02 -8.85
CA LEU A 60 -27.45 2.70 -7.43
C LEU A 60 -26.96 1.29 -7.11
N SER A 61 -27.28 0.30 -7.97
CA SER A 61 -26.77 -1.07 -7.81
C SER A 61 -25.24 -1.13 -7.87
N MET A 62 -24.62 -0.39 -8.79
CA MET A 62 -23.16 -0.30 -8.87
C MET A 62 -22.55 0.36 -7.63
N ILE A 63 -23.16 1.44 -7.13
CA ILE A 63 -22.69 2.12 -5.91
C ILE A 63 -22.75 1.17 -4.71
N ASN A 64 -23.80 0.36 -4.58
CA ASN A 64 -23.89 -0.61 -3.49
C ASN A 64 -22.76 -1.63 -3.55
N GLY A 65 -22.48 -2.19 -4.73
CA GLY A 65 -21.37 -3.13 -4.90
C GLY A 65 -20.00 -2.51 -4.62
N LEU A 66 -19.80 -1.24 -4.99
CA LEU A 66 -18.58 -0.50 -4.65
C LEU A 66 -18.46 -0.23 -3.15
N MET A 67 -19.58 0.03 -2.47
CA MET A 67 -19.62 0.23 -1.02
C MET A 67 -19.24 -1.06 -0.27
N ASP A 68 -19.82 -2.19 -0.67
CA ASP A 68 -19.48 -3.51 -0.10
C ASP A 68 -18.00 -3.85 -0.31
N ALA A 69 -17.46 -3.56 -1.49
CA ALA A 69 -16.04 -3.76 -1.78
C ALA A 69 -15.14 -2.83 -0.94
N ALA A 70 -15.53 -1.58 -0.76
CA ALA A 70 -14.79 -0.62 0.06
C ALA A 70 -14.78 -1.04 1.54
N GLU A 71 -15.90 -1.54 2.07
CA GLU A 71 -15.99 -2.04 3.44
C GLU A 71 -15.08 -3.26 3.67
N GLN A 72 -15.09 -4.22 2.74
CA GLN A 72 -14.19 -5.37 2.79
C GLN A 72 -12.71 -4.96 2.71
N ALA A 73 -12.36 -4.05 1.81
CA ALA A 73 -10.99 -3.55 1.70
C ALA A 73 -10.53 -2.85 2.98
N ASN A 74 -11.42 -2.07 3.62
CA ASN A 74 -11.12 -1.39 4.87
C ASN A 74 -10.90 -2.39 6.02
N LYS A 75 -11.71 -3.45 6.10
CA LYS A 75 -11.53 -4.52 7.09
C LYS A 75 -10.19 -5.23 6.93
N LEU A 76 -9.83 -5.63 5.71
CA LEU A 76 -8.53 -6.27 5.43
C LEU A 76 -7.36 -5.35 5.75
N ALA A 77 -7.47 -4.05 5.45
CA ALA A 77 -6.45 -3.07 5.80
C ALA A 77 -6.27 -2.92 7.33
N GLN A 78 -7.38 -2.94 8.08
CA GLN A 78 -7.35 -2.91 9.54
C GLN A 78 -6.67 -4.16 10.11
N GLU A 79 -7.05 -5.36 9.66
CA GLU A 79 -6.45 -6.63 10.09
C GLU A 79 -4.94 -6.68 9.80
N ALA A 80 -4.52 -6.22 8.61
CA ALA A 80 -3.11 -6.15 8.25
C ALA A 80 -2.33 -5.16 9.15
N THR A 81 -2.94 -4.02 9.48
CA THR A 81 -2.34 -3.02 10.36
C THR A 81 -2.17 -3.55 11.77
N GLU A 82 -3.20 -4.20 12.32
CA GLU A 82 -3.16 -4.81 13.65
C GLU A 82 -2.06 -5.87 13.75
N LYS A 83 -1.92 -6.71 12.71
CA LYS A 83 -0.84 -7.72 12.65
C LYS A 83 0.55 -7.08 12.64
N LEU A 84 0.75 -6.03 11.83
CA LEU A 84 2.04 -5.33 11.78
C LEU A 84 2.38 -4.66 13.11
N VAL A 85 1.39 -4.12 13.83
CA VAL A 85 1.60 -3.55 15.17
C VAL A 85 2.05 -4.64 16.15
N GLN A 86 1.38 -5.80 16.15
CA GLN A 86 1.78 -6.93 17.01
C GLN A 86 3.21 -7.42 16.72
N GLU A 87 3.58 -7.56 15.44
CA GLU A 87 4.94 -7.95 15.04
C GLU A 87 5.98 -6.90 15.47
N ARG A 88 5.64 -5.61 15.36
CA ARG A 88 6.53 -4.51 15.80
C ARG A 88 6.75 -4.52 17.30
N ASP A 89 5.71 -4.72 18.09
CA ASP A 89 5.80 -4.79 19.55
C ASP A 89 6.61 -6.02 20.00
N ALA A 90 6.41 -7.17 19.35
CA ALA A 90 7.19 -8.37 19.60
C ALA A 90 8.68 -8.16 19.32
N LEU A 91 9.01 -7.56 18.16
CA LEU A 91 10.40 -7.22 17.80
C LEU A 91 11.00 -6.17 18.74
N ALA A 92 10.20 -5.21 19.23
CA ALA A 92 10.67 -4.22 20.19
C ALA A 92 11.02 -4.89 21.54
N ALA A 93 10.20 -5.83 22.00
CA ALA A 93 10.45 -6.61 23.21
C ALA A 93 11.71 -7.50 23.07
N GLU A 94 11.86 -8.19 21.94
CA GLU A 94 13.06 -8.98 21.65
C GLU A 94 14.32 -8.10 21.63
N ASN A 95 14.26 -6.95 20.95
CA ASN A 95 15.37 -6.00 20.92
C ASN A 95 15.74 -5.46 22.30
N ALA A 96 14.75 -5.22 23.18
CA ALA A 96 15.01 -4.83 24.56
C ALA A 96 15.74 -5.94 25.33
N GLY A 97 15.32 -7.20 25.16
CA GLY A 97 15.99 -8.36 25.74
C GLY A 97 17.43 -8.54 25.24
N LEU A 98 17.63 -8.48 23.92
CA LEU A 98 18.96 -8.57 23.31
C LEU A 98 19.90 -7.46 23.79
N LYS A 99 19.42 -6.22 23.90
CA LYS A 99 20.22 -5.12 24.44
C LYS A 99 20.71 -5.38 25.85
N SER A 100 19.87 -5.96 26.72
CA SER A 100 20.26 -6.34 28.09
C SER A 100 21.37 -7.40 28.07
N VAL A 101 21.16 -8.48 27.31
CA VAL A 101 22.14 -9.58 27.20
C VAL A 101 23.46 -9.11 26.62
N VAL A 102 23.44 -8.23 25.61
CA VAL A 102 24.66 -7.65 25.02
C VAL A 102 25.41 -6.81 26.06
N ALA A 103 24.72 -6.01 26.87
CA ALA A 103 25.35 -5.22 27.92
C ALA A 103 25.98 -6.10 29.01
N GLU A 104 25.27 -7.15 29.46
CA GLU A 104 25.79 -8.13 30.42
C GLU A 104 27.01 -8.88 29.88
N ASN A 105 26.96 -9.34 28.62
CA ASN A 105 28.08 -9.99 27.96
C ASN A 105 29.29 -9.07 27.82
N TRP A 106 29.08 -7.79 27.53
CA TRP A 106 30.15 -6.80 27.47
C TRP A 106 30.81 -6.60 28.83
N ASN A 107 30.01 -6.44 29.89
CA ASN A 107 30.50 -6.33 31.26
C ASN A 107 31.29 -7.57 31.68
N MET A 108 30.81 -8.78 31.36
CA MET A 108 31.51 -10.03 31.65
C MET A 108 32.85 -10.12 30.90
N ARG A 109 32.87 -9.76 29.62
CA ARG A 109 34.12 -9.67 28.83
C ARG A 109 35.11 -8.68 29.45
N ASP A 110 34.63 -7.54 29.92
CA ASP A 110 35.47 -6.51 30.52
C ASP A 110 36.06 -6.94 31.85
N VAL A 111 35.24 -7.50 32.76
CA VAL A 111 35.69 -8.07 34.03
C VAL A 111 36.75 -9.16 33.80
N LEU A 112 36.55 -10.04 32.81
CA LEU A 112 37.53 -11.08 32.49
C LEU A 112 38.86 -10.48 32.00
N ARG A 113 38.83 -9.41 31.19
CA ARG A 113 40.05 -8.68 30.78
C ARG A 113 40.77 -8.06 31.96
N GLN A 114 40.05 -7.41 32.88
CA GLN A 114 40.63 -6.81 34.07
C GLN A 114 41.29 -7.86 34.98
N LEU A 115 40.65 -9.01 35.17
CA LEU A 115 41.19 -10.11 35.98
C LEU A 115 42.49 -10.69 35.41
N ILE A 116 42.61 -10.78 34.08
CA ILE A 116 43.83 -11.23 33.40
C ILE A 116 44.94 -10.18 33.54
N ALA A 117 44.62 -8.90 33.29
CA ALA A 117 45.60 -7.82 33.40
C ALA A 117 46.13 -7.61 34.82
N GLY A 118 45.31 -7.84 35.85
CA GLY A 118 45.65 -7.63 37.25
C GLY A 118 46.34 -8.79 37.97
N ARG A 119 46.46 -9.98 37.35
CA ARG A 119 47.11 -11.14 37.99
C ARG A 119 48.37 -11.59 37.25
N PRO A 120 49.57 -11.41 37.84
CA PRO A 120 50.78 -11.96 37.26
C PRO A 120 50.93 -13.46 37.57
N GLY A 121 50.93 -14.29 36.51
CA GLY A 121 51.83 -15.45 36.41
C GLY A 121 51.63 -16.65 37.34
N GLY A 122 50.40 -17.15 37.51
CA GLY A 122 50.18 -18.48 38.10
C GLY A 122 50.33 -19.61 37.07
N VAL A 123 51.01 -20.71 37.42
CA VAL A 123 51.32 -21.85 36.51
C VAL A 123 50.06 -22.41 35.81
N TYR A 124 48.91 -22.40 36.48
CA TYR A 124 47.62 -22.81 35.90
C TYR A 124 47.06 -21.81 34.87
N PHE A 125 47.34 -20.51 35.02
CA PHE A 125 46.82 -19.46 34.13
C PHE A 125 47.66 -19.29 32.86
N ASN A 126 48.98 -19.45 32.93
CA ASN A 126 49.87 -19.30 31.77
C ASN A 126 49.51 -20.23 30.59
N LYS A 127 48.92 -21.40 30.87
CA LYS A 127 48.47 -22.35 29.83
C LYS A 127 47.20 -21.87 29.11
N TRP A 128 46.27 -21.25 29.84
CA TRP A 128 44.93 -20.90 29.33
C TRP A 128 44.83 -19.44 28.88
N GLU A 129 45.69 -18.56 29.39
CA GLU A 129 45.73 -17.14 29.07
C GLU A 129 45.78 -16.86 27.54
N PRO A 130 46.64 -17.52 26.73
CA PRO A 130 46.64 -17.31 25.28
C PRO A 130 45.31 -17.72 24.61
N LEU A 131 44.69 -18.80 25.08
CA LEU A 131 43.40 -19.27 24.55
C LEU A 131 42.27 -18.30 24.90
N ILE A 132 42.28 -17.78 26.13
CA ILE A 132 41.28 -16.80 26.59
C ILE A 132 41.43 -15.48 25.82
N PHE A 133 42.66 -14.98 25.63
CA PHE A 133 42.92 -13.81 24.80
C PHE A 133 42.47 -13.99 23.35
N LYS A 134 42.75 -15.16 22.75
CA LYS A 134 42.28 -15.48 21.39
C LYS A 134 40.76 -15.39 21.29
N VAL A 135 40.02 -15.97 22.24
CA VAL A 135 38.54 -15.96 22.23
C VAL A 135 37.96 -14.57 22.52
N LEU A 136 38.58 -13.80 23.42
CA LEU A 136 38.15 -12.44 23.76
C LEU A 136 38.33 -11.45 22.60
N ASN A 137 39.38 -11.64 21.80
CA ASN A 137 39.72 -10.75 20.69
C ASN A 137 39.17 -11.25 19.33
N ALA A 138 38.78 -12.52 19.24
CA ALA A 138 38.12 -13.03 18.04
C ALA A 138 36.78 -12.33 17.83
N THR A 139 36.55 -11.88 16.59
CA THR A 139 35.30 -11.27 16.12
C THR A 139 34.83 -11.94 14.81
N PRO A 140 34.49 -13.25 14.83
CA PRO A 140 34.17 -14.00 13.61
C PRO A 140 33.03 -13.38 12.78
N ALA A 141 32.03 -12.81 13.45
CA ALA A 141 30.92 -12.12 12.80
C ALA A 141 31.38 -10.86 12.06
N THR A 142 32.23 -10.03 12.67
CA THR A 142 32.82 -8.84 12.02
C THR A 142 33.70 -9.25 10.85
N THR A 143 34.52 -10.30 11.01
CA THR A 143 35.36 -10.82 9.92
C THR A 143 34.52 -11.32 8.75
N SER A 144 33.44 -12.06 9.02
CA SER A 144 32.49 -12.55 8.02
C SER A 144 31.75 -11.41 7.32
N PHE A 145 31.28 -10.41 8.09
CA PHE A 145 30.65 -9.22 7.53
C PHE A 145 31.59 -8.44 6.60
N MET A 146 32.84 -8.20 7.02
CA MET A 146 33.83 -7.52 6.18
C MET A 146 34.20 -8.33 4.92
N ALA A 147 34.19 -9.66 5.01
CA ALA A 147 34.32 -10.53 3.84
C ALA A 147 33.16 -10.37 2.86
N GLU A 148 31.92 -10.34 3.35
CA GLU A 148 30.73 -10.13 2.52
C GLU A 148 30.71 -8.72 1.89
N VAL A 149 31.03 -7.67 2.65
CA VAL A 149 31.11 -6.31 2.11
C VAL A 149 32.13 -6.22 0.98
N ARG A 150 33.32 -6.81 1.16
CA ARG A 150 34.33 -6.88 0.09
C ARG A 150 33.81 -7.66 -1.12
N ALA A 151 33.16 -8.80 -0.91
CA ALA A 151 32.58 -9.60 -1.98
C ALA A 151 31.48 -8.85 -2.74
N SER A 152 30.63 -8.11 -2.03
CA SER A 152 29.57 -7.27 -2.61
C SER A 152 30.13 -6.15 -3.49
N CYS A 153 31.25 -5.52 -3.10
CA CYS A 153 31.92 -4.56 -3.98
C CYS A 153 32.42 -5.21 -5.27
N VAL A 154 33.01 -6.40 -5.19
CA VAL A 154 33.46 -7.16 -6.38
C VAL A 154 32.29 -7.56 -7.26
N ASP A 155 31.17 -7.98 -6.68
CA ASP A 155 29.95 -8.32 -7.43
C ASP A 155 29.36 -7.08 -8.14
N ALA A 156 29.45 -5.90 -7.54
CA ALA A 156 29.01 -4.65 -8.16
C ALA A 156 29.89 -4.26 -9.37
N ASP A 157 31.21 -4.44 -9.27
CA ASP A 157 32.12 -4.19 -10.39
C ASP A 157 31.96 -5.25 -11.49
N LYS A 158 31.77 -6.53 -11.12
CA LYS A 158 31.39 -7.60 -12.05
C LYS A 158 30.15 -7.22 -12.86
N GLN A 159 29.12 -6.68 -12.21
CA GLN A 159 27.89 -6.28 -12.89
C GLN A 159 28.17 -5.18 -13.94
N LYS A 160 28.96 -4.15 -13.59
CA LYS A 160 29.34 -3.10 -14.54
C LYS A 160 30.12 -3.63 -15.74
N ILE A 161 31.03 -4.58 -15.51
CA ILE A 161 31.79 -5.24 -16.59
C ILE A 161 30.81 -6.02 -17.48
N SER A 162 29.89 -6.78 -16.90
CA SER A 162 28.88 -7.54 -17.65
C SER A 162 27.98 -6.63 -18.48
N ASP A 163 27.59 -5.46 -17.96
CA ASP A 163 26.76 -4.50 -18.68
C ASP A 163 27.52 -3.92 -19.89
N ALA A 164 28.84 -3.71 -19.75
CA ALA A 164 29.69 -3.20 -20.82
C ALA A 164 29.88 -4.20 -21.98
N ILE A 165 29.79 -5.51 -21.73
CA ILE A 165 29.90 -6.57 -22.76
C ILE A 165 28.92 -6.36 -23.91
N SER A 166 27.70 -5.89 -23.62
CA SER A 166 26.64 -5.72 -24.62
C SER A 166 26.98 -4.71 -25.73
N GLY A 167 27.97 -3.83 -25.50
CA GLY A 167 28.41 -2.80 -26.45
C GLY A 167 29.72 -3.07 -27.18
N CYS A 168 30.38 -4.21 -26.93
CA CYS A 168 31.73 -4.51 -27.42
C CYS A 168 31.74 -5.30 -28.75
N TYR A 169 32.85 -5.20 -29.48
CA TYR A 169 33.12 -6.04 -30.65
C TYR A 169 33.51 -7.47 -30.21
N GLN A 170 33.29 -8.47 -31.09
CA GLN A 170 33.41 -9.91 -30.75
C GLN A 170 34.79 -10.33 -30.20
N ASP A 171 35.86 -9.66 -30.62
CA ASP A 171 37.23 -9.88 -30.17
C ASP A 171 37.51 -9.34 -28.75
N GLU A 172 36.76 -8.34 -28.31
CA GLU A 172 36.85 -7.76 -26.95
C GLU A 172 35.99 -8.53 -25.92
N ILE A 173 34.95 -9.23 -26.37
CA ILE A 173 34.01 -9.98 -25.52
C ILE A 173 34.72 -11.08 -24.72
N VAL A 174 35.68 -11.79 -25.32
CA VAL A 174 36.37 -12.92 -24.68
C VAL A 174 37.16 -12.48 -23.44
N GLY A 175 37.86 -11.35 -23.53
CA GLY A 175 38.62 -10.81 -22.39
C GLY A 175 37.72 -10.30 -21.27
N LEU A 176 36.58 -9.70 -21.63
CA LEU A 176 35.63 -9.13 -20.69
C LEU A 176 34.80 -10.21 -19.98
N ASP A 177 34.43 -11.29 -20.67
CA ASP A 177 33.82 -12.49 -20.07
C ASP A 177 34.78 -13.19 -19.10
N ALA A 178 36.06 -13.31 -19.47
CA ALA A 178 37.09 -13.81 -18.56
C ALA A 178 37.19 -12.95 -17.28
N ALA A 179 37.09 -11.62 -17.40
CA ALA A 179 37.10 -10.72 -16.25
C ALA A 179 35.86 -10.92 -15.33
N VAL A 180 34.67 -11.14 -15.91
CA VAL A 180 33.45 -11.47 -15.14
C VAL A 180 33.60 -12.79 -14.38
N ASN A 181 34.20 -13.79 -15.01
CA ASN A 181 34.45 -15.09 -14.38
C ASN A 181 35.45 -14.97 -13.22
N ILE A 182 36.56 -14.26 -13.43
CA ILE A 182 37.56 -13.98 -12.37
C ILE A 182 36.93 -13.23 -11.20
N ALA A 183 36.10 -12.21 -11.46
CA ALA A 183 35.42 -11.45 -10.41
C ALA A 183 34.45 -12.35 -9.61
N SER A 184 33.77 -13.28 -10.28
CA SER A 184 32.88 -14.26 -9.63
C SER A 184 33.63 -15.21 -8.70
N GLU A 185 34.77 -15.72 -9.16
CA GLU A 185 35.61 -16.60 -8.35
C GLU A 185 36.19 -15.85 -7.15
N PHE A 186 36.65 -14.61 -7.36
CA PHE A 186 37.23 -13.79 -6.31
C PHE A 186 36.19 -13.41 -5.24
N SER A 187 34.97 -13.03 -5.62
CA SER A 187 33.91 -12.74 -4.63
C SER A 187 33.53 -14.00 -3.83
N ALA A 188 33.50 -15.17 -4.46
CA ALA A 188 33.29 -16.45 -3.78
C ALA A 188 34.44 -16.81 -2.82
N GLN A 189 35.70 -16.53 -3.18
CA GLN A 189 36.86 -16.73 -2.31
C GLN A 189 36.81 -15.80 -1.09
N LEU A 190 36.46 -14.53 -1.28
CA LEU A 190 36.30 -13.57 -0.18
C LEU A 190 35.30 -14.09 0.86
N ARG A 191 34.16 -14.64 0.42
CA ARG A 191 33.11 -15.20 1.29
C ARG A 191 33.52 -16.46 2.05
N LYS A 192 34.36 -17.32 1.46
CA LYS A 192 34.91 -18.49 2.13
C LYS A 192 35.94 -18.13 3.21
N GLY A 193 36.44 -16.89 3.19
CA GLY A 193 37.50 -16.42 4.06
C GLY A 193 38.87 -17.00 3.68
N VAL A 194 39.94 -16.41 4.19
CA VAL A 194 41.27 -17.01 4.10
C VAL A 194 41.28 -18.22 5.02
N GLN A 195 41.07 -19.42 4.46
CA GLN A 195 41.42 -20.66 5.12
C GLN A 195 42.96 -20.73 5.17
N SER A 196 43.56 -20.11 6.19
CA SER A 196 44.96 -20.30 6.55
C SER A 196 45.08 -21.04 7.87
#